data_AF-A0A1W6ZB97-F1
#
_entry.id   AF-A0A1W6ZB97-F1
#
_cell.length_a   1.000
_cell.length_b   1.000
_cell.length_c   1.000
_cell.angle_alpha   90.00
_cell.angle_beta   90.00
_cell.angle_gamma   90.00
#
_symmetry.space_group_name_H-M   'P 1'
#
loop_
_entity.id
_entity.type
_entity.pdbx_description
1 polymer ?
#
loop_
_entity_poly.entity_id
_entity_poly.type
_entity_poly.pdbx_seq_one_letter_code
_entity_poly.pdbx_strand_id
1 'polypeptide(L)'
;MQVYKRRQRGQGMTEYIIVVALIAVAAIAVYQLFGQVVRSQTAAMARELAGQDGSAQSREARTAGTTAAEQTKSRSLQSFTGNAQAAK
;
A
#
# COMPACT_ATOMS: atom_id res chain seq x y z
N MET A 1 27.56 -36.80 15.09
CA MET A 1 27.67 -35.48 15.71
C MET A 1 26.53 -34.59 15.22
N GLN A 2 25.48 -34.39 16.03
CA GLN A 2 24.42 -33.42 15.71
C GLN A 2 24.83 -32.05 16.24
N VAL A 3 25.07 -31.11 15.34
CA VAL A 3 25.37 -29.72 15.67
C VAL A 3 24.06 -29.03 16.04
N TYR A 4 23.81 -28.85 17.33
CA TYR A 4 22.70 -28.03 17.80
C TYR A 4 22.98 -26.57 17.41
N LYS A 5 22.26 -26.04 16.41
CA LYS A 5 22.23 -24.60 16.11
C LYS A 5 21.75 -23.86 17.36
N ARG A 6 22.65 -23.09 17.99
CA ARG A 6 22.32 -22.21 19.12
C ARG A 6 21.22 -21.24 18.67
N ARG A 7 20.02 -21.36 19.25
CA ARG A 7 18.96 -20.36 19.08
C ARG A 7 19.44 -19.05 19.70
N GLN A 8 19.74 -18.06 18.86
CA GLN A 8 20.12 -16.73 19.32
C GLN A 8 18.92 -16.07 20.00
N ARG A 9 18.96 -15.95 21.33
CA ARG A 9 17.98 -15.18 22.11
C ARG A 9 18.22 -13.70 21.80
N GLY A 10 17.42 -13.16 20.87
CA GLY A 10 17.55 -11.79 20.35
C GLY A 10 17.37 -11.70 18.83
N GLN A 11 17.52 -12.82 18.11
CA GLN A 11 17.31 -12.86 16.65
C GLN A 11 15.86 -12.55 16.28
N GLY A 12 14.89 -13.01 17.07
CA GLY A 12 13.47 -12.74 16.82
C GLY A 12 13.11 -11.24 16.90
N MET A 13 13.41 -10.57 18.02
CA MET A 13 12.96 -9.19 18.25
C MET A 13 13.44 -8.22 17.17
N THR A 14 14.72 -8.30 16.79
CA THR A 14 15.31 -7.38 15.80
C THR A 14 14.81 -7.66 14.37
N GLU A 15 14.63 -8.94 14.02
CA GLU A 15 14.10 -9.36 12.71
C GLU A 15 12.63 -8.98 12.56
N TYR A 16 11.82 -9.12 13.63
CA TYR A 16 10.44 -8.65 13.64
C TYR A 16 10.36 -7.13 13.48
N ILE A 17 11.22 -6.35 14.14
CA ILE A 17 11.22 -4.89 14.01
C ILE A 17 11.48 -4.47 12.56
N ILE A 18 12.41 -5.12 11.85
CA ILE A 18 12.71 -4.81 10.45
C ILE A 18 11.53 -5.15 9.54
N VAL A 19 10.94 -6.34 9.69
CA VAL A 19 9.77 -6.74 8.87
C VAL A 19 8.58 -5.82 9.13
N VAL A 20 8.31 -5.46 10.39
CA VAL A 20 7.23 -4.53 10.76
C VAL A 20 7.48 -3.14 10.18
N ALA A 21 8.72 -2.64 10.21
CA ALA A 21 9.05 -1.36 9.60
C ALA A 21 8.77 -1.34 8.09
N LEU A 22 9.10 -2.41 7.36
CA LEU A 22 8.81 -2.53 5.93
C LEU A 22 7.30 -2.56 5.63
N ILE A 23 6.53 -3.31 6.43
CA ILE A 23 5.07 -3.34 6.30
C ILE A 23 4.46 -1.97 6.61
N ALA A 24 4.94 -1.27 7.64
CA ALA A 24 4.45 0.04 8.03
C ALA A 24 4.65 1.08 6.91
N VAL A 25 5.83 1.10 6.27
CA VAL A 25 6.11 2.01 5.13
C VAL A 25 5.21 1.69 3.94
N ALA A 26 4.99 0.41 3.62
CA ALA A 26 4.06 0.01 2.56
C ALA A 26 2.61 0.40 2.87
N ALA A 27 2.18 0.25 4.13
CA ALA A 27 0.83 0.55 4.56
C ALA A 27 0.47 2.05 4.43
N ILE A 28 1.42 2.96 4.66
CA ILE A 28 1.20 4.41 4.51
C ILE A 28 0.71 4.78 3.10
N ALA A 29 1.27 4.15 2.06
CA ALA A 29 0.87 4.39 0.67
C ALA A 29 -0.53 3.82 0.38
N VAL A 30 -0.81 2.60 0.85
CA VAL A 30 -2.11 1.93 0.66
C VAL A 30 -3.22 2.72 1.35
N TYR A 31 -3.01 3.19 2.59
CA TYR A 31 -4.03 3.92 3.35
C TYR A 31 -4.39 5.28 2.77
N GLN A 32 -3.42 6.03 2.24
CA GLN A 32 -3.70 7.32 1.61
C GLN A 32 -4.60 7.15 0.39
N LEU A 33 -4.24 6.18 -0.44
CA LEU A 33 -4.83 5.92 -1.74
C LEU A 33 -6.20 5.23 -1.63
N PHE A 34 -6.29 4.17 -0.82
CA PHE A 34 -7.56 3.51 -0.54
C PHE A 34 -8.51 4.43 0.25
N GLY A 35 -7.98 5.26 1.16
CA GLY A 35 -8.76 6.23 1.90
C GLY A 35 -9.45 7.27 1.00
N GLN A 36 -8.82 7.68 -0.09
CA GLN A 36 -9.44 8.56 -1.09
C GLN A 36 -10.59 7.87 -1.83
N VAL A 37 -10.43 6.60 -2.20
CA VAL A 37 -11.48 5.80 -2.86
C VAL A 37 -12.68 5.60 -1.92
N VAL A 38 -12.44 5.22 -0.66
CA VAL A 38 -13.53 5.01 0.32
C VAL A 38 -14.28 6.32 0.55
N ARG A 39 -13.59 7.43 0.81
CA ARG A 39 -14.24 8.73 1.06
C ARG A 39 -15.05 9.21 -0.16
N SER A 40 -14.54 9.06 -1.37
CA SER A 40 -15.24 9.47 -2.59
C SER A 40 -16.48 8.61 -2.85
N GLN A 41 -16.42 7.29 -2.63
CA GLN A 41 -17.59 6.43 -2.71
C GLN A 41 -18.63 6.75 -1.63
N THR A 42 -18.21 6.94 -0.37
CA THR A 42 -19.14 7.33 0.71
C THR A 42 -19.79 8.68 0.41
N ALA A 43 -19.05 9.63 -0.16
CA ALA A 43 -19.62 10.91 -0.61
C ALA A 43 -20.62 10.75 -1.77
N ALA A 44 -20.35 9.84 -2.72
CA ALA A 44 -21.29 9.53 -3.80
C ALA A 44 -22.60 8.93 -3.25
N MET A 45 -22.50 7.95 -2.35
CA MET A 45 -23.64 7.31 -1.70
C MET A 45 -24.44 8.31 -0.85
N ALA A 46 -23.77 9.20 -0.12
CA ALA A 46 -24.44 10.24 0.67
C ALA A 46 -25.18 11.25 -0.22
N ARG A 47 -24.65 11.58 -1.40
CA ARG A 47 -25.31 12.45 -2.39
C ARG A 47 -26.51 11.77 -3.03
N GLU A 48 -26.38 10.53 -3.47
CA GLU A 48 -27.52 9.75 -3.98
C GLU A 48 -28.63 9.63 -2.94
N LEU A 49 -28.28 9.37 -1.67
CA LEU A 49 -29.23 9.33 -0.57
C LEU A 49 -29.90 10.70 -0.31
N ALA A 50 -29.18 11.79 -0.55
CA ALA A 50 -29.71 13.15 -0.49
C ALA A 50 -30.47 13.57 -1.77
N GLY A 51 -30.65 12.67 -2.74
CA GLY A 51 -31.33 12.94 -4.01
C GLY A 51 -30.50 13.77 -5.00
N GLN A 52 -29.20 13.90 -4.79
CA GLN A 52 -28.25 14.61 -5.65
C GLN A 52 -27.45 13.65 -6.52
N ASP A 53 -26.98 14.12 -7.68
CA ASP A 53 -26.16 13.31 -8.57
C ASP A 53 -24.76 13.03 -7.97
N GLY A 54 -24.49 11.77 -7.66
CA GLY A 54 -23.21 11.25 -7.17
C GLY A 54 -22.23 10.83 -8.29
N SER A 55 -22.57 11.04 -9.56
CA SER A 55 -21.79 10.59 -10.71
C SER A 55 -20.37 11.18 -10.75
N ALA A 56 -20.20 12.44 -10.33
CA ALA A 56 -18.90 13.11 -10.27
C ALA A 56 -17.97 12.44 -9.24
N GLN A 57 -18.47 12.17 -8.03
CA GLN A 57 -17.72 11.50 -6.96
C GLN A 57 -17.38 10.05 -7.35
N SER A 58 -18.29 9.39 -8.07
CA SER A 58 -18.05 8.03 -8.58
C SER A 58 -16.94 8.01 -9.65
N ARG A 59 -16.87 9.01 -10.52
CA ARG A 59 -15.77 9.15 -11.49
C ARG A 59 -14.45 9.42 -10.78
N GLU A 60 -14.46 10.30 -9.79
CA GLU A 60 -13.27 10.61 -8.98
C GLU A 60 -12.76 9.38 -8.21
N ALA A 61 -13.66 8.57 -7.65
CA ALA A 61 -13.33 7.29 -7.01
C ALA A 61 -12.68 6.31 -7.99
N ARG A 62 -13.21 6.21 -9.23
CA ARG A 62 -12.63 5.35 -10.27
C ARG A 62 -11.23 5.81 -10.66
N THR A 63 -11.04 7.12 -10.90
CA THR A 63 -9.73 7.69 -11.25
C THR A 63 -8.71 7.49 -10.13
N ALA A 64 -9.12 7.67 -8.87
CA ALA A 64 -8.26 7.37 -7.73
C ALA A 64 -7.88 5.88 -7.67
N GLY A 65 -8.83 4.98 -7.96
CA GLY A 65 -8.60 3.53 -8.03
C GLY A 65 -7.68 3.10 -9.18
N THR A 66 -7.78 3.70 -10.37
CA THR A 66 -6.84 3.41 -11.47
C THR A 66 -5.45 3.96 -11.19
N THR A 67 -5.36 5.19 -10.67
CA THR A 67 -4.08 5.77 -10.22
C THR A 67 -3.43 4.90 -9.14
N ALA A 68 -4.25 4.29 -8.26
CA ALA A 68 -3.79 3.37 -7.24
C ALA A 68 -3.12 2.12 -7.81
N ALA A 69 -3.77 1.52 -8.79
CA ALA A 69 -3.26 0.34 -9.48
C ALA A 69 -1.96 0.66 -10.24
N GLU A 70 -1.88 1.83 -10.86
CA GLU A 70 -0.68 2.29 -11.59
C GLU A 70 0.50 2.58 -10.64
N GLN A 71 0.27 3.28 -9.53
CA GLN A 71 1.28 3.56 -8.51
C GLN A 71 1.86 2.27 -7.90
N THR A 72 1.03 1.22 -7.76
CA THR A 72 1.47 -0.10 -7.28
C THR A 72 2.45 -0.76 -8.27
N LYS A 73 2.23 -0.58 -9.58
CA LYS A 73 3.09 -1.13 -10.63
C LYS A 73 4.50 -0.50 -10.59
N SER A 74 4.58 0.82 -10.39
CA SER A 74 5.85 1.57 -10.35
C SER A 74 6.63 1.48 -9.03
N ARG A 75 5.99 1.03 -7.93
CA ARG A 75 6.61 0.99 -6.59
C ARG A 75 6.80 -0.42 -6.03
N SER A 76 6.65 -1.44 -6.87
CA SER A 76 6.96 -2.82 -6.50
C SER A 76 8.45 -2.96 -6.14
N LEU A 77 8.79 -3.92 -5.26
CA LEU A 77 10.18 -4.23 -4.87
C LEU A 77 11.08 -4.50 -6.10
N GLN A 78 10.47 -4.94 -7.21
CA GLN A 78 11.10 -5.16 -8.51
C GLN A 78 11.59 -3.86 -9.19
N SER A 79 10.93 -2.72 -8.91
CA SER A 79 11.36 -1.41 -9.39
C SER A 79 12.57 -0.86 -8.59
N PHE A 80 12.77 -1.32 -7.35
CA PHE A 80 13.94 -0.96 -6.54
C PHE A 80 15.17 -1.82 -6.88
N THR A 81 14.99 -3.08 -7.27
CA THR A 81 16.12 -3.93 -7.71
C THR A 81 16.58 -3.62 -9.14
N GLY A 82 15.71 -3.08 -10.01
CA GLY A 82 16.04 -2.71 -11.39
C GLY A 82 16.73 -1.35 -11.57
N ASN A 83 16.52 -0.38 -10.67
CA ASN A 83 17.20 0.93 -10.73
C ASN A 83 18.67 0.90 -10.31
N ALA A 84 19.13 -0.19 -9.67
CA ALA A 84 20.54 -0.37 -9.32
C ALA A 84 21.42 -0.73 -10.54
N GLN A 85 20.82 -1.23 -11.64
CA GLN A 85 21.54 -1.62 -12.85
C GLN A 85 21.54 -0.56 -13.96
N ALA A 86 20.70 0.49 -13.82
CA ALA A 86 20.62 1.60 -14.78
C ALA A 86 21.64 2.73 -14.50
N ALA A 87 22.51 2.57 -13.49
CA ALA A 87 23.58 3.51 -13.15
C ALA A 87 24.95 3.02 -13.67
N LYS A 88 25.00 2.58 -14.93
CA LYS A 88 26.24 2.35 -15.67
C LYS A 88 26.18 3.04 -17.02
#